data_AF-A0A4U6DAY3-F1
#
_entry.id   AF-A0A4U6DAY3-F1
#
_cell.length_a   1.000
_cell.length_b   1.000
_cell.length_c   1.000
_cell.angle_alpha   90.00
_cell.angle_beta   90.00
_cell.angle_gamma   90.00
#
_symmetry.space_group_name_H-M   'P 1'
#
loop_
_entity.id
_entity.type
_entity.pdbx_description
1 polymer ?
#
loop_
_entity_poly.entity_id
_entity_poly.type
_entity_poly.pdbx_seq_one_letter_code
_entity_poly.pdbx_strand_id
1 'polypeptide(L)' 'MKSLLEVDITLDQVLAMVKQLPVNEKALLSKELEKDAIESKLSKLLGTVETDELSLDTINEESEIVRQQIYES' A
#
# COMPACT_ATOMS: atom_id res chain seq x y z
N MET A 1 33.44 13.74 3.07
CA MET A 1 33.52 12.43 2.39
C MET A 1 32.31 11.61 2.85
N LYS A 2 31.29 11.42 2.02
CA LYS A 2 30.16 10.52 2.33
C LYS A 2 30.58 9.11 1.91
N SER A 3 31.02 8.29 2.86
CA SER A 3 31.12 6.86 2.60
C SER A 3 29.71 6.28 2.69
N LEU A 4 29.15 5.83 1.55
CA LEU A 4 28.11 4.81 1.61
C LEU A 4 28.79 3.56 2.17
N LEU A 5 28.61 3.31 3.46
CA LEU A 5 28.91 2.00 4.04
C LEU A 5 27.88 1.04 3.47
N GLU A 6 28.27 0.23 2.49
CA GLU A 6 27.56 -0.99 2.12
C GLU A 6 27.70 -1.96 3.30
N VAL A 7 26.87 -1.75 4.33
CA VAL A 7 26.77 -2.69 5.43
C VAL A 7 25.87 -3.81 4.92
N ASP A 8 26.46 -4.98 4.71
CA ASP A 8 25.73 -6.20 4.40
C ASP A 8 25.03 -6.65 5.70
N ILE A 9 23.83 -6.10 5.95
CA ILE A 9 23.06 -6.35 7.17
C ILE A 9 22.10 -7.51 6.88
N THR A 10 22.29 -8.59 7.63
CA THR A 10 21.39 -9.75 7.61
C THR A 10 20.07 -9.43 8.33
N LEU A 11 18.99 -10.14 7.96
CA LEU A 11 17.68 -10.00 8.62
C LEU A 11 17.77 -10.18 10.14
N ASP A 12 18.59 -11.11 10.61
CA ASP A 12 18.79 -11.37 12.04
C ASP A 12 19.39 -10.18 12.77
N GLN A 13 20.31 -9.45 12.13
CA GLN A 13 20.89 -8.22 12.68
C GLN A 13 19.84 -7.11 12.74
N VAL A 14 19.01 -6.95 11.70
CA VAL A 14 17.88 -6.00 11.72
C VAL A 14 16.92 -6.34 12.87
N LEU A 15 16.56 -7.60 13.04
CA LEU A 15 15.67 -8.04 14.12
C LEU A 15 16.27 -7.79 15.51
N ALA A 16 17.58 -8.02 15.67
CA ALA A 16 18.27 -7.71 16.92
C ALA A 16 18.23 -6.22 17.25
N MET A 17 18.42 -5.35 16.25
CA MET A 17 18.32 -3.89 16.40
C MET A 17 16.89 -3.48 16.78
N VAL A 18 15.88 -3.99 16.07
CA VAL A 18 14.47 -3.69 16.35
C VAL A 18 14.08 -4.12 17.77
N LYS A 19 14.57 -5.28 18.25
CA LYS A 19 14.32 -5.74 19.63
C LYS A 19 14.88 -4.79 20.68
N GLN A 20 15.96 -4.07 20.39
CA GLN A 20 16.59 -3.11 21.31
C GLN A 20 15.92 -1.73 21.32
N LEU A 21 15.05 -1.43 20.35
CA LEU A 21 14.39 -0.13 20.28
C LEU A 21 13.45 0.13 21.48
N PRO A 22 13.36 1.40 21.94
CA PRO A 22 12.32 1.83 22.88
C PRO A 22 10.91 1.52 22.37
N VAL A 23 9.97 1.34 23.30
CA VAL A 23 8.57 0.98 22.97
C VAL A 23 7.94 1.96 21.98
N ASN A 24 8.19 3.25 22.14
CA ASN A 24 7.64 4.30 21.29
C ASN A 24 8.15 4.20 19.84
N GLU A 25 9.43 3.88 19.66
CA GLU A 25 10.06 3.73 18.35
C GLU A 25 9.62 2.43 17.66
N LYS A 26 9.43 1.35 18.44
CA LYS A 26 8.81 0.11 17.93
C LYS A 26 7.39 0.34 17.43
N ALA A 27 6.60 1.17 18.12
CA ALA A 27 5.24 1.49 17.70
C ALA A 27 5.21 2.25 16.37
N LEU A 28 6.13 3.20 16.18
CA LEU A 28 6.29 3.92 14.91
C LEU A 28 6.69 2.96 13.78
N LEU A 29 7.69 2.10 14.03
CA LEU A 29 8.15 1.13 13.04
C LEU A 29 7.04 0.14 12.66
N SER A 30 6.27 -0.34 13.63
CA SER A 30 5.14 -1.25 13.38
C SER A 30 4.09 -0.61 12.49
N LYS A 31 3.81 0.68 12.68
CA LYS A 31 2.82 1.41 11.88
C LYS A 31 3.26 1.55 10.41
N GLU A 32 4.54 1.82 10.17
CA GLU A 32 5.06 1.93 8.80
C GLU A 32 5.08 0.57 8.10
N LEU A 33 5.51 -0.49 8.79
CA LEU A 33 5.47 -1.86 8.25
C LEU A 33 4.05 -2.36 7.98
N GLU A 34 3.09 -1.96 8.82
CA GLU A 34 1.68 -2.29 8.62
C GLU A 34 1.11 -1.59 7.38
N LYS A 35 1.51 -0.34 7.12
CA LYS A 35 1.11 0.40 5.91
C LYS A 35 1.62 -0.31 4.65
N ASP A 36 2.89 -0.71 4.61
CA ASP A 36 3.46 -1.47 3.48
C ASP A 36 2.73 -2.80 3.27
N ALA A 37 2.38 -3.49 4.36
CA ALA A 37 1.63 -4.74 4.30
C ALA A 37 0.17 -4.54 3.81
N ILE A 38 -0.49 -3.45 4.21
CA ILE A 38 -1.83 -3.07 3.74
C ILE A 38 -1.77 -2.73 2.25
N GLU A 39 -0.77 -1.96 1.82
CA GLU A 39 -0.58 -1.59 0.42
C GLU A 39 -0.34 -2.83 -0.45
N SER A 40 0.52 -3.76 -0.02
CA SER A 40 0.74 -5.05 -0.69
C SER A 40 -0.55 -5.88 -0.83
N LYS A 41 -1.37 -5.94 0.24
CA LYS A 41 -2.67 -6.63 0.21
C LYS A 41 -3.67 -5.93 -0.70
N LEU A 42 -3.71 -4.60 -0.69
CA LEU A 42 -4.57 -3.80 -1.55
C LEU A 42 -4.19 -3.99 -3.01
N SER A 43 -2.90 -3.92 -3.36
CA SER A 43 -2.42 -4.20 -4.72
C SER A 43 -2.78 -5.62 -5.16
N LYS A 44 -2.66 -6.61 -4.27
CA LYS A 44 -3.07 -7.98 -4.56
C LYS A 44 -4.58 -8.09 -4.82
N LEU A 45 -5.40 -7.41 -4.01
CA LEU A 45 -6.86 -7.38 -4.19
C LEU A 45 -7.24 -6.65 -5.49
N LEU A 46 -6.63 -5.50 -5.78
CA LEU A 46 -6.85 -4.75 -7.01
C LEU A 46 -6.48 -5.59 -8.24
N GLY A 47 -5.37 -6.33 -8.20
CA GLY A 47 -5.02 -7.28 -9.27
C GLY A 47 -6.00 -8.45 -9.43
N THR A 48 -6.83 -8.76 -8.44
CA THR A 48 -7.93 -9.75 -8.62
C THR A 48 -9.18 -9.16 -9.27
N VAL A 49 -9.32 -7.82 -9.24
CA VAL A 49 -10.44 -7.09 -9.82
C VAL A 49 -10.06 -6.50 -11.19
N GLU A 50 -8.77 -6.34 -11.45
CA GLU A 50 -8.21 -5.87 -12.72
C GLU A 50 -8.62 -6.81 -13.86
N THR A 51 -9.19 -6.22 -14.91
CA THR A 51 -9.67 -6.92 -16.10
C THR A 51 -9.45 -6.06 -17.34
N ASP A 52 -9.08 -6.68 -18.44
CA ASP A 52 -8.91 -6.00 -19.73
C ASP A 52 -10.27 -5.73 -20.42
N GLU A 53 -11.35 -6.32 -19.91
CA GLU A 53 -12.69 -6.24 -20.51
C GLU A 53 -13.49 -5.01 -20.04
N LEU A 54 -13.09 -4.37 -18.94
CA LEU A 54 -13.84 -3.27 -18.34
C LEU A 54 -12.91 -2.13 -17.91
N SER A 55 -13.07 -0.97 -18.54
CA SER A 55 -12.26 0.21 -18.25
C SER A 55 -12.93 1.13 -17.22
N LEU A 56 -12.11 1.90 -16.51
CA LEU A 56 -12.57 2.93 -15.57
C LEU A 56 -13.43 4.00 -16.26
N ASP A 57 -13.10 4.36 -17.49
CA ASP A 57 -13.86 5.35 -18.27
C ASP A 57 -15.27 4.83 -18.58
N THR A 58 -15.38 3.55 -18.97
CA THR A 58 -16.68 2.88 -19.20
C THR A 58 -17.52 2.84 -17.92
N ILE A 59 -16.91 2.53 -16.76
CA ILE A 59 -17.61 2.54 -15.47
C ILE A 59 -18.11 3.95 -15.13
N ASN A 60 -17.29 4.97 -15.38
CA ASN A 60 -17.65 6.36 -15.10
C ASN A 60 -18.79 6.84 -16.01
N GLU A 61 -18.75 6.54 -17.30
CA GLU A 61 -19.83 6.90 -18.24
C GLU A 61 -21.16 6.28 -17.81
N GLU A 62 -21.21 4.98 -17.52
CA GLU A 62 -22.43 4.30 -17.05
C GLU A 62 -22.93 4.91 -15.73
N SER A 63 -22.03 5.23 -14.81
CA SER A 63 -22.42 5.89 -13.55
C SER A 63 -22.97 7.29 -13.76
N GLU A 64 -22.46 8.06 -14.72
CA GLU A 64 -22.97 9.39 -15.05
C GLU A 64 -24.34 9.32 -15.75
N ILE A 65 -24.56 8.34 -16.62
CA ILE A 65 -25.87 8.08 -17.24
C ILE A 65 -26.91 7.81 -16.15
N VAL A 66 -26.61 6.94 -15.19
CA VAL A 66 -27.52 6.65 -14.06
C VAL A 66 -27.74 7.88 -13.18
N ARG A 67 -26.69 8.69 -12.92
CA ARG A 67 -26.83 9.95 -12.17
C ARG A 67 -27.76 10.93 -12.88
N GLN A 68 -27.58 11.12 -14.19
CA GLN A 68 -28.44 11.98 -15.00
C GLN A 68 -29.89 11.50 -14.96
N GLN A 69 -30.14 10.19 -15.08
CA GLN A 69 -31.50 9.63 -14.98
C GLN A 69 -32.17 9.93 -13.63
N ILE A 70 -31.42 9.93 -12.53
CA ILE A 70 -31.95 10.27 -11.20
C ILE A 70 -32.28 11.76 -11.07
N TYR A 71 -31.48 12.64 -11.66
CA TYR A 71 -31.64 14.11 -11.53
C TYR A 71 -32.50 14.75 -12.63
N GLU A 72 -32.68 14.08 -13.78
CA GLU A 72 -33.58 14.49 -14.87
C GLU A 72 -35.01 13.90 -14.70
N SER A 73 -35.25 13.09 -13.66
CA SER A 73 -36.57 12.65 -13.20
C SER A 73 -37.23 13.65 -12.26
#